data_AF-A0A947VBM6-F1
#
_entry.id   AF-A0A947VBM6-F1
#
_cell.length_a   1.000
_cell.length_b   1.000
_cell.length_c   1.000
_cell.angle_alpha   90.00
_cell.angle_beta   90.00
_cell.angle_gamma   90.00
#
_symmetry.space_group_name_H-M   'P 1'
#
loop_
_entity.id
_entity.type
_entity.pdbx_description
1 polymer ?
#
loop_
_entity_poly.entity_id
_entity_poly.type
_entity_poly.pdbx_seq_one_letter_code
_entity_poly.pdbx_strand_id
1 'polypeptide(L)'
;MRTALRWLGEAIAAVLVVVLLYQLWIFAHVLWWIDHNPRSTAFMASGLARQQEKKPDAELRHKWAPYDRISIHLKRAIVAAEDARFLEHEGFDVAGIQKAVEKNLKKGKLVAGGSTISQQLAKNLFLSSERSFIRKGQEAVITLMIEATWSKRRILEVYLNVIEWGNGIYGAEAAANRYYKTSAANLSRDQAARMAAMVPNPRWYESHRSSRTYQRRVALIKRYMGHAQVPR
;
A
#
# COMPACT_ATOMS: atom_id res chain seq x y z
N MET A 1 -47.22 13.12 8.92
CA MET A 1 -46.48 12.66 7.71
C MET A 1 -45.45 13.67 7.20
N ARG A 2 -45.81 14.94 6.93
CA ARG A 2 -44.88 15.98 6.44
C ARG A 2 -43.71 16.30 7.38
N THR A 3 -43.94 16.29 8.69
CA THR A 3 -42.90 16.49 9.72
C THR A 3 -41.89 15.34 9.75
N ALA A 4 -42.35 14.08 9.68
CA ALA A 4 -41.47 12.91 9.64
C ALA A 4 -40.58 12.88 8.38
N LEU A 5 -41.14 13.24 7.22
CA LEU A 5 -40.39 13.40 5.97
C LEU A 5 -39.34 14.52 6.07
N ARG A 6 -39.65 15.64 6.75
CA ARG A 6 -38.72 16.73 6.98
C ARG A 6 -37.56 16.31 7.89
N TRP A 7 -37.84 15.67 9.03
CA TRP A 7 -36.82 15.15 9.94
C TRP A 7 -35.92 14.11 9.28
N LEU A 8 -36.48 13.24 8.43
CA LEU A 8 -35.70 12.29 7.64
C LEU A 8 -34.77 13.01 6.65
N GLY A 9 -35.27 14.05 5.96
CA GLY A 9 -34.46 14.88 5.06
C GLY A 9 -33.33 15.60 5.79
N GLU A 10 -33.60 16.18 6.95
CA GLU A 10 -32.61 16.84 7.80
C GLU A 10 -31.54 15.86 8.30
N ALA A 11 -31.93 14.65 8.70
CA ALA A 11 -30.99 13.61 9.11
C ALA A 11 -30.10 13.13 7.95
N ILE A 12 -30.66 12.92 6.76
CA ILE A 12 -29.89 12.56 5.56
C ILE A 12 -28.90 13.70 5.21
N ALA A 13 -29.36 14.95 5.24
CA ALA A 13 -28.51 16.10 4.98
C ALA A 13 -27.35 16.18 5.99
N ALA A 14 -27.63 15.98 7.29
CA ALA A 14 -26.60 15.96 8.32
C ALA A 14 -25.55 14.87 8.07
N VAL A 15 -25.98 13.65 7.71
CA VAL A 15 -25.07 12.55 7.36
C VAL A 15 -24.21 12.91 6.14
N LEU A 16 -24.80 13.49 5.09
CA LEU A 16 -24.07 13.91 3.89
C LEU A 16 -23.04 15.00 4.21
N VAL A 17 -23.38 15.96 5.08
CA VAL A 17 -22.45 16.99 5.54
C VAL A 17 -21.28 16.36 6.30
N VAL A 18 -21.54 15.42 7.22
CA VAL A 18 -20.48 14.71 7.95
C VAL A 18 -19.56 13.94 7.00
N VAL A 19 -20.13 13.22 6.03
CA VAL A 19 -19.35 12.52 5.01
C VAL A 19 -18.50 13.50 4.20
N LEU A 20 -19.09 14.63 3.75
CA LEU A 20 -18.36 15.65 3.00
C LEU A 20 -17.20 16.24 3.80
N LEU A 21 -17.43 16.63 5.06
CA LEU A 21 -16.39 17.15 5.95
C LEU A 21 -15.28 16.12 6.16
N TYR A 22 -15.62 14.84 6.30
CA TYR A 22 -14.63 13.77 6.38
C TYR A 22 -13.80 13.63 5.09
N GLN A 23 -14.43 13.71 3.90
CA GLN A 23 -13.69 13.69 2.63
C GLN A 23 -12.78 14.91 2.47
N LEU A 24 -13.24 16.10 2.88
CA LEU A 24 -12.43 17.32 2.85
C LEU A 24 -11.23 17.22 3.80
N TRP A 25 -11.43 16.64 4.98
CA TRP A 25 -10.35 16.38 5.94
C TRP A 25 -9.30 15.41 5.36
N ILE A 26 -9.74 14.33 4.70
CA ILE A 26 -8.84 13.41 3.98
C ILE A 26 -8.10 14.16 2.88
N PHE A 27 -8.82 14.93 2.05
CA PHE A 27 -8.22 15.62 0.93
C PHE A 27 -7.17 16.64 1.38
N ALA A 28 -7.44 17.37 2.47
CA ALA A 28 -6.46 18.25 3.10
C ALA A 28 -5.18 17.49 3.51
N HIS A 29 -5.31 16.28 4.06
CA HIS A 29 -4.15 15.43 4.39
C HIS A 29 -3.42 14.94 3.14
N VAL A 30 -4.15 14.57 2.08
CA VAL A 30 -3.55 14.20 0.78
C VAL A 30 -2.72 15.37 0.25
N LEU A 31 -3.25 16.60 0.27
CA LEU A 31 -2.50 17.78 -0.15
C LEU A 31 -1.29 18.04 0.74
N TRP A 32 -1.44 17.95 2.07
CA TRP A 32 -0.33 18.13 3.02
C TRP A 32 0.80 17.12 2.81
N TRP A 33 0.49 15.87 2.45
CA TRP A 33 1.50 14.83 2.25
C TRP A 33 2.19 14.86 0.88
N ILE A 34 1.87 15.83 0.02
CA ILE A 34 2.64 16.11 -1.20
C ILE A 34 4.09 16.41 -0.86
N ASP A 35 4.33 17.26 0.13
CA ASP A 35 5.64 17.76 0.55
C ASP A 35 6.00 17.36 2.00
N HIS A 36 5.03 16.98 2.83
CA HIS A 36 5.28 16.50 4.19
C HIS A 36 5.20 14.97 4.30
N ASN A 37 6.18 14.35 4.94
CA ASN A 37 6.21 12.89 5.07
C ASN A 37 5.29 12.42 6.22
N PRO A 38 4.42 11.41 6.01
CA PRO A 38 3.60 10.85 7.08
C PRO A 38 4.50 10.20 8.15
N ARG A 39 4.37 10.66 9.40
CA ARG A 39 5.08 10.08 10.56
C ARG A 39 4.45 8.76 11.03
N SER A 40 3.14 8.64 10.86
CA SER A 40 2.35 7.44 11.15
C SER A 40 1.18 7.39 10.19
N THR A 41 0.61 6.20 10.01
CA THR A 41 -0.57 5.98 9.17
C THR A 41 -1.62 5.17 9.91
N ALA A 42 -2.86 5.15 9.42
CA ALA A 42 -3.92 4.32 10.00
C ALA A 42 -3.50 2.84 10.04
N PHE A 43 -2.82 2.35 9.01
CA PHE A 43 -2.35 0.97 8.96
C PHE A 43 -1.23 0.71 9.97
N MET A 44 -0.25 1.62 10.13
CA MET A 44 0.77 1.52 11.18
C MET A 44 0.15 1.50 12.58
N ALA A 45 -0.79 2.42 12.87
CA ALA A 45 -1.48 2.49 14.15
C ALA A 45 -2.24 1.20 14.46
N SER A 46 -3.01 0.67 13.50
CA SER A 46 -3.67 -0.64 13.66
C SER A 46 -2.66 -1.78 13.82
N GLY A 47 -1.50 -1.63 13.19
CA GLY A 47 -0.37 -2.55 13.26
C GLY A 47 0.18 -2.68 14.67
N LEU A 48 0.41 -1.53 15.29
CA LEU A 48 0.93 -1.35 16.64
C LEU A 48 -0.07 -1.85 17.69
N ALA A 49 -1.34 -1.43 17.60
CA ALA A 49 -2.39 -1.82 18.54
C ALA A 49 -2.49 -3.35 18.68
N ARG A 50 -2.49 -4.07 17.55
CA ARG A 50 -2.49 -5.54 17.55
C ARG A 50 -1.24 -6.17 18.16
N GLN A 51 -0.07 -5.53 18.05
CA GLN A 51 1.13 -6.04 18.74
C GLN A 51 1.03 -5.81 20.24
N GLN A 52 0.52 -4.65 20.64
CA GLN A 52 0.34 -4.26 22.03
C GLN A 52 -0.69 -5.11 22.79
N GLU A 53 -1.68 -5.68 22.09
CA GLU A 53 -2.57 -6.72 22.64
C GLU A 53 -1.79 -7.93 23.20
N LYS A 54 -0.62 -8.27 22.64
CA LYS A 54 0.21 -9.41 23.07
C LYS A 54 1.44 -8.99 23.86
N LYS A 55 1.97 -7.81 23.57
CA LYS A 55 3.20 -7.24 24.14
C LYS A 55 3.01 -5.74 24.33
N PRO A 56 2.53 -5.27 25.49
CA PRO A 56 2.14 -3.88 25.70
C PRO A 56 3.22 -2.85 25.40
N ASP A 57 4.49 -3.24 25.54
CA ASP A 57 5.70 -2.45 25.29
C ASP A 57 6.19 -2.51 23.83
N ALA A 58 5.44 -3.16 22.92
CA ALA A 58 5.84 -3.25 21.52
C ALA A 58 5.92 -1.88 20.85
N GLU A 59 6.96 -1.67 20.04
CA GLU A 59 7.17 -0.47 19.22
C GLU A 59 7.33 -0.83 17.75
N LEU A 60 6.90 0.09 16.88
CA LEU A 60 7.11 -0.04 15.43
C LEU A 60 8.53 0.33 15.04
N ARG A 61 9.13 -0.45 14.16
CA ARG A 61 10.37 -0.10 13.47
C ARG A 61 10.02 0.63 12.19
N HIS A 62 10.11 1.95 12.20
CA HIS A 62 9.88 2.80 11.05
C HIS A 62 11.04 3.79 10.86
N LYS A 63 11.50 3.96 9.63
CA LYS A 63 12.49 4.97 9.27
C LYS A 63 12.23 5.42 7.84
N TRP A 64 12.11 6.74 7.66
CA TRP A 64 11.96 7.34 6.35
C TRP A 64 13.29 7.33 5.59
N ALA A 65 13.25 6.97 4.31
CA ALA A 65 14.33 7.19 3.35
C ALA A 65 13.80 8.03 2.18
N PRO A 66 14.47 9.14 1.83
CA PRO A 66 14.16 9.89 0.61
C PRO A 66 14.21 8.99 -0.63
N TYR A 67 13.40 9.30 -1.65
CA TYR A 67 13.31 8.46 -2.86
C TYR A 67 14.68 8.14 -3.47
N ASP A 68 15.60 9.12 -3.56
CA ASP A 68 16.94 8.92 -4.15
C ASP A 68 17.87 8.07 -3.28
N ARG A 69 17.53 7.88 -2.00
CA ARG A 69 18.21 6.98 -1.06
C ARG A 69 17.55 5.60 -0.99
N ILE A 70 16.69 5.26 -1.95
CA ILE A 70 16.15 3.92 -2.13
C ILE A 70 16.70 3.32 -3.42
N SER A 71 17.27 2.12 -3.32
CA SER A 71 17.86 1.39 -4.45
C SER A 71 16.92 1.32 -5.63
N ILE A 72 17.45 1.59 -6.82
CA ILE A 72 16.73 1.42 -8.09
C ILE A 72 16.20 0.00 -8.26
N HIS A 73 16.91 -0.99 -7.69
CA HIS A 73 16.47 -2.38 -7.72
C HIS A 73 15.22 -2.59 -6.88
N LEU A 74 15.11 -1.96 -5.71
CA LEU A 74 13.91 -2.10 -4.88
C LEU A 74 12.70 -1.46 -5.55
N LYS A 75 12.85 -0.24 -6.10
CA LYS A 75 11.80 0.46 -6.85
C LYS A 75 11.27 -0.43 -7.99
N ARG A 76 12.17 -0.97 -8.81
CA ARG A 76 11.84 -1.88 -9.92
C ARG A 76 11.21 -3.19 -9.47
N ALA A 77 11.72 -3.78 -8.38
CA ALA A 77 11.19 -5.02 -7.84
C ALA A 77 9.74 -4.84 -7.37
N ILE A 78 9.45 -3.73 -6.70
CA ILE A 78 8.10 -3.40 -6.21
C ILE A 78 7.14 -3.14 -7.35
N VAL A 79 7.51 -2.29 -8.32
CA VAL A 79 6.68 -2.05 -9.51
C VAL A 79 6.42 -3.37 -10.25
N ALA A 80 7.44 -4.19 -10.52
CA ALA A 80 7.23 -5.48 -11.18
C ALA A 80 6.35 -6.47 -10.38
N ALA A 81 6.41 -6.44 -9.05
CA ALA A 81 5.71 -7.39 -8.19
C ALA A 81 4.25 -7.01 -7.93
N GLU A 82 3.99 -5.72 -7.75
CA GLU A 82 2.71 -5.21 -7.26
C GLU A 82 1.92 -4.49 -8.35
N ASP A 83 2.59 -3.85 -9.31
CA ASP A 83 1.95 -2.99 -10.30
C ASP A 83 2.83 -2.73 -11.53
N ALA A 84 2.95 -3.72 -12.42
CA ALA A 84 3.92 -3.67 -13.53
C ALA A 84 3.67 -2.51 -14.53
N ARG A 85 2.47 -1.93 -14.52
CA ARG A 85 2.03 -0.83 -15.37
C ARG A 85 1.79 0.45 -14.58
N PHE A 86 2.44 0.60 -13.42
CA PHE A 86 2.26 1.73 -12.51
C PHE A 86 2.31 3.12 -13.17
N LEU A 87 3.15 3.29 -14.22
CA LEU A 87 3.28 4.55 -14.96
C LEU A 87 2.25 4.75 -16.08
N GLU A 88 1.49 3.72 -16.43
CA GLU A 88 0.57 3.71 -17.58
C GLU A 88 -0.89 3.99 -17.19
N HIS A 89 -1.20 4.13 -15.89
CA HIS A 89 -2.55 4.37 -15.40
C HIS A 89 -2.61 5.43 -14.30
N GLU A 90 -3.81 5.91 -13.97
CA GLU A 90 -4.08 6.90 -12.92
C GLU A 90 -4.80 6.22 -11.74
N GLY A 91 -4.09 5.32 -11.06
CA GLY A 91 -4.59 4.62 -9.88
C GLY A 91 -5.30 3.28 -10.10
N PHE A 92 -5.82 3.00 -11.30
CA PHE A 92 -6.53 1.76 -11.57
C PHE A 92 -6.03 1.08 -12.85
N ASP A 93 -5.46 -0.11 -12.71
CA ASP A 93 -5.13 -0.96 -13.86
C ASP A 93 -6.34 -1.80 -14.28
N VAL A 94 -7.20 -1.23 -15.13
CA VAL A 94 -8.43 -1.89 -15.62
C VAL A 94 -8.13 -3.23 -16.30
N ALA A 95 -7.11 -3.28 -17.16
CA ALA A 95 -6.72 -4.52 -17.83
C ALA A 95 -6.08 -5.53 -16.85
N GLY A 96 -5.45 -5.05 -15.77
CA GLY A 96 -4.89 -5.90 -14.71
C GLY A 96 -6.00 -6.51 -13.86
N ILE A 97 -7.02 -5.72 -13.55
CA ILE A 97 -8.24 -6.15 -12.86
C ILE A 97 -8.95 -7.23 -13.69
N GLN A 98 -9.17 -7.01 -14.99
CA GLN A 98 -9.78 -7.99 -15.88
C GLN A 98 -9.02 -9.32 -15.88
N LYS A 99 -7.69 -9.28 -16.07
CA LYS A 99 -6.83 -10.48 -16.02
C LYS A 99 -6.89 -11.18 -14.66
N ALA A 100 -6.94 -10.43 -13.56
CA ALA A 100 -7.05 -10.99 -12.22
C ALA A 100 -8.41 -11.69 -12.03
N VAL A 101 -9.50 -11.08 -12.49
CA VAL A 101 -10.86 -11.66 -12.46
C VAL A 101 -10.90 -12.96 -13.27
N GLU A 102 -10.45 -12.95 -14.53
CA GLU A 102 -10.41 -14.15 -15.37
C GLU A 102 -9.63 -15.29 -14.73
N LYS A 103 -8.47 -14.98 -14.14
CA LYS A 103 -7.63 -15.97 -13.46
C LYS A 103 -8.30 -16.53 -12.20
N ASN A 104 -9.00 -15.70 -11.44
CA ASN A 104 -9.73 -16.12 -10.25
C ASN A 104 -10.95 -16.99 -10.61
N LEU A 105 -11.69 -16.64 -11.67
CA LEU A 105 -12.77 -17.45 -12.23
C LEU A 105 -12.27 -18.82 -12.68
N LYS A 106 -11.18 -18.86 -13.48
CA LYS A 106 -10.55 -20.11 -13.94
C LYS A 106 -10.05 -20.99 -12.79
N LYS A 107 -9.71 -20.42 -11.63
CA LYS A 107 -9.19 -21.15 -10.47
C LYS A 107 -10.24 -21.45 -9.41
N GLY A 108 -11.45 -20.91 -9.52
CA GLY A 108 -12.52 -21.04 -8.53
C GLY A 108 -12.20 -20.43 -7.16
N LYS A 109 -11.13 -19.64 -7.06
CA LYS A 109 -10.70 -18.97 -5.81
C LYS A 109 -9.87 -17.73 -6.11
N LEU A 110 -9.83 -16.80 -5.17
CA LEU A 110 -9.01 -15.59 -5.25
C LEU A 110 -7.51 -15.95 -5.15
N VAL A 111 -6.81 -15.93 -6.27
CA VAL A 111 -5.37 -16.23 -6.39
C VAL A 111 -4.54 -15.07 -6.93
N ALA A 112 -5.18 -14.10 -7.58
CA ALA A 112 -4.55 -12.89 -8.10
C ALA A 112 -5.21 -11.65 -7.50
N GLY A 113 -4.39 -10.73 -7.01
CA GLY A 113 -4.81 -9.39 -6.62
C GLY A 113 -4.82 -8.48 -7.85
N GLY A 114 -5.76 -7.53 -7.87
CA GLY A 114 -5.85 -6.49 -8.90
C GLY A 114 -5.72 -5.07 -8.34
N SER A 115 -5.14 -4.92 -7.13
CA SER A 115 -4.95 -3.59 -6.51
C SER A 115 -3.59 -3.00 -6.87
N THR A 116 -3.60 -1.79 -7.41
CA THR A 116 -2.41 -1.02 -7.81
C THR A 116 -1.62 -0.52 -6.59
N ILE A 117 -0.42 0.01 -6.82
CA ILE A 117 0.38 0.65 -5.78
C ILE A 117 -0.39 1.80 -5.11
N SER A 118 -1.11 2.61 -5.89
CA SER A 118 -1.86 3.76 -5.38
C SER A 118 -3.06 3.36 -4.55
N GLN A 119 -3.79 2.31 -4.93
CA GLN A 119 -4.86 1.72 -4.12
C GLN A 119 -4.33 1.16 -2.80
N GLN A 120 -3.21 0.45 -2.87
CA GLN A 120 -2.56 -0.05 -1.67
C GLN A 120 -2.07 1.10 -0.78
N LEU A 121 -1.54 2.18 -1.35
CA LEU A 121 -1.11 3.37 -0.62
C LEU A 121 -2.29 4.05 0.08
N ALA A 122 -3.38 4.32 -0.63
CA ALA A 122 -4.61 4.89 -0.08
C ALA A 122 -5.09 4.09 1.15
N LYS A 123 -5.12 2.76 1.03
CA LYS A 123 -5.43 1.86 2.13
C LYS A 123 -4.44 2.00 3.30
N ASN A 124 -3.14 2.00 3.03
CA ASN A 124 -2.12 2.09 4.10
C ASN A 124 -2.18 3.42 4.86
N LEU A 125 -2.45 4.52 4.16
CA LEU A 125 -2.46 5.86 4.73
C LEU A 125 -3.66 6.09 5.66
N PHE A 126 -4.87 5.78 5.19
CA PHE A 126 -6.11 6.25 5.84
C PHE A 126 -7.02 5.14 6.37
N LEU A 127 -6.82 3.88 5.94
CA LEU A 127 -7.81 2.83 6.19
C LEU A 127 -7.24 1.72 7.08
N SER A 128 -8.09 1.14 7.91
CA SER A 128 -7.74 -0.02 8.72
C SER A 128 -7.62 -1.29 7.87
N SER A 129 -7.13 -2.37 8.48
CA SER A 129 -7.03 -3.67 7.82
C SER A 129 -8.37 -4.37 7.57
N GLU A 130 -9.49 -3.80 8.03
CA GLU A 130 -10.81 -4.38 7.85
C GLU A 130 -11.18 -4.53 6.37
N ARG A 131 -12.08 -5.47 6.08
CA ARG A 131 -12.52 -5.77 4.72
C ARG A 131 -14.02 -5.51 4.63
N SER A 132 -14.39 -4.41 3.99
CA SER A 132 -15.79 -4.09 3.66
C SER A 132 -15.88 -3.40 2.30
N PHE A 133 -17.02 -3.51 1.64
CA PHE A 133 -17.26 -2.84 0.36
C PHE A 133 -17.22 -1.31 0.50
N ILE A 134 -17.77 -0.78 1.60
CA ILE A 134 -17.71 0.66 1.92
C ILE A 134 -16.25 1.11 2.03
N ARG A 135 -15.43 0.38 2.77
CA ARG A 135 -13.99 0.68 2.88
C ARG A 135 -13.28 0.58 1.53
N LYS A 136 -13.68 -0.33 0.64
CA LYS A 136 -13.13 -0.41 -0.72
C LYS A 136 -13.59 0.76 -1.61
N GLY A 137 -14.81 1.25 -1.44
CA GLY A 137 -15.28 2.49 -2.08
C GLY A 137 -14.47 3.70 -1.63
N GLN A 138 -14.22 3.80 -0.32
CA GLN A 138 -13.38 4.86 0.24
C GLN A 138 -11.93 4.79 -0.25
N GLU A 139 -11.36 3.58 -0.33
CA GLU A 139 -10.04 3.36 -0.95
C GLU A 139 -10.00 3.90 -2.39
N ALA A 140 -11.06 3.70 -3.17
CA ALA A 140 -11.13 4.19 -4.54
C ALA A 140 -11.16 5.73 -4.61
N VAL A 141 -11.99 6.38 -3.79
CA VAL A 141 -12.06 7.85 -3.71
C VAL A 141 -10.71 8.45 -3.34
N ILE A 142 -10.05 7.91 -2.31
CA ILE A 142 -8.71 8.37 -1.87
C ILE A 142 -7.66 8.12 -2.95
N THR A 143 -7.73 6.98 -3.65
CA THR A 143 -6.81 6.69 -4.77
C THR A 143 -6.90 7.77 -5.85
N LEU A 144 -8.11 8.20 -6.21
CA LEU A 144 -8.31 9.27 -7.18
C LEU A 144 -7.75 10.60 -6.66
N MET A 145 -7.98 10.94 -5.38
CA MET A 145 -7.39 12.14 -4.77
C MET A 145 -5.86 12.15 -4.85
N ILE A 146 -5.23 11.02 -4.53
CA ILE A 146 -3.76 10.86 -4.58
C ILE A 146 -3.27 10.99 -6.01
N GLU A 147 -3.85 10.27 -6.98
CA GLU A 147 -3.39 10.27 -8.37
C GLU A 147 -3.62 11.61 -9.07
N ALA A 148 -4.67 12.34 -8.70
CA ALA A 148 -4.94 13.67 -9.23
C ALA A 148 -3.96 14.74 -8.72
N THR A 149 -3.28 14.51 -7.60
CA THR A 149 -2.48 15.55 -6.92
C THR A 149 -1.00 15.22 -6.77
N TRP A 150 -0.63 13.93 -6.68
CA TRP A 150 0.73 13.48 -6.45
C TRP A 150 1.39 12.99 -7.72
N SER A 151 2.66 13.32 -7.91
CA SER A 151 3.46 12.68 -8.95
C SER A 151 3.64 11.19 -8.67
N LYS A 152 3.79 10.37 -9.72
CA LYS A 152 4.14 8.94 -9.59
C LYS A 152 5.38 8.70 -8.74
N ARG A 153 6.37 9.61 -8.81
CA ARG A 153 7.57 9.58 -7.97
C ARG A 153 7.20 9.68 -6.49
N ARG A 154 6.36 10.65 -6.11
CA ARG A 154 5.91 10.86 -4.74
C ARG A 154 5.08 9.68 -4.23
N ILE A 155 4.15 9.19 -5.04
CA ILE A 155 3.34 8.00 -4.71
C ILE A 155 4.24 6.81 -4.36
N LEU A 156 5.21 6.50 -5.22
CA LEU A 156 6.11 5.37 -5.00
C LEU A 156 7.04 5.59 -3.79
N GLU A 157 7.52 6.81 -3.57
CA GLU A 157 8.31 7.17 -2.39
C GLU A 157 7.55 6.90 -1.09
N VAL A 158 6.34 7.46 -0.98
CA VAL A 158 5.53 7.32 0.23
C VAL A 158 5.16 5.86 0.42
N TYR A 159 4.74 5.15 -0.64
CA TYR A 159 4.45 3.73 -0.60
C TYR A 159 5.61 2.92 -0.01
N LEU A 160 6.83 3.07 -0.54
CA LEU A 160 8.01 2.34 -0.06
C LEU A 160 8.33 2.64 1.41
N ASN A 161 7.95 3.80 1.91
CA ASN A 161 8.19 4.23 3.29
C ASN A 161 7.07 3.86 4.27
N VAL A 162 5.85 3.58 3.81
CA VAL A 162 4.72 3.32 4.71
C VAL A 162 4.21 1.90 4.72
N ILE A 163 4.55 1.06 3.73
CA ILE A 163 4.11 -0.33 3.75
C ILE A 163 4.79 -1.16 4.83
N GLU A 164 4.09 -2.20 5.27
CA GLU A 164 4.60 -3.24 6.15
C GLU A 164 5.50 -4.22 5.37
N TRP A 165 6.71 -4.44 5.85
CA TRP A 165 7.68 -5.39 5.28
C TRP A 165 7.85 -6.67 6.11
N GLY A 166 7.29 -6.68 7.32
CA GLY A 166 7.29 -7.78 8.27
C GLY A 166 6.59 -7.35 9.57
N ASN A 167 6.60 -8.20 10.58
CA ASN A 167 5.85 -7.94 11.81
C ASN A 167 6.38 -6.70 12.55
N GLY A 168 5.68 -5.56 12.43
CA GLY A 168 6.06 -4.29 13.06
C GLY A 168 7.21 -3.56 12.36
N ILE A 169 7.50 -3.92 11.10
CA ILE A 169 8.58 -3.32 10.31
C ILE A 169 7.96 -2.56 9.15
N TYR A 170 8.10 -1.25 9.16
CA TYR A 170 7.51 -0.35 8.18
C TYR A 170 8.58 0.48 7.49
N GLY A 171 8.42 0.66 6.18
CA GLY A 171 9.35 1.43 5.37
C GLY A 171 10.61 0.66 4.94
N ALA A 172 11.08 0.96 3.74
CA ALA A 172 12.16 0.24 3.07
C ALA A 172 13.47 0.28 3.86
N GLU A 173 13.78 1.41 4.51
CA GLU A 173 15.03 1.58 5.28
C GLU A 173 15.05 0.68 6.53
N ALA A 174 13.96 0.67 7.30
CA ALA A 174 13.86 -0.21 8.47
C ALA A 174 13.94 -1.69 8.06
N ALA A 175 13.32 -2.05 6.93
CA ALA A 175 13.34 -3.41 6.41
C ALA A 175 14.73 -3.84 5.89
N ALA A 176 15.43 -2.97 5.15
CA ALA A 176 16.79 -3.22 4.67
C ALA A 176 17.75 -3.46 5.84
N ASN A 177 17.67 -2.62 6.88
CA ASN A 177 18.47 -2.77 8.08
C ASN A 177 18.14 -4.08 8.81
N ARG A 178 16.85 -4.37 8.99
CA ARG A 178 16.39 -5.55 9.73
C ARG A 178 16.77 -6.88 9.06
N TYR A 179 16.74 -6.95 7.74
CA TYR A 179 16.92 -8.21 7.00
C TYR A 179 18.31 -8.42 6.43
N TYR A 180 19.01 -7.34 6.08
CA TYR A 180 20.29 -7.42 5.37
C TYR A 180 21.39 -6.58 6.00
N LYS A 181 21.13 -5.93 7.15
CA LYS A 181 22.11 -5.09 7.85
C LYS A 181 22.74 -4.02 6.94
N THR A 182 21.93 -3.51 6.01
CA THR A 182 22.33 -2.51 5.01
C THR A 182 21.28 -1.40 4.92
N SER A 183 21.57 -0.35 4.16
CA SER A 183 20.61 0.73 3.88
C SER A 183 19.72 0.39 2.68
N ALA A 184 18.55 1.03 2.58
CA ALA A 184 17.67 0.88 1.43
C ALA A 184 18.35 1.26 0.11
N ALA A 185 19.32 2.19 0.16
CA ALA A 185 20.13 2.61 -1.00
C ALA A 185 21.02 1.49 -1.53
N ASN A 186 21.54 0.62 -0.65
CA ASN A 186 22.56 -0.39 -0.96
C ASN A 186 21.97 -1.78 -1.23
N LEU A 187 20.65 -1.90 -1.35
CA LEU A 187 20.01 -3.18 -1.64
C LEU A 187 20.42 -3.69 -3.02
N SER A 188 20.98 -4.90 -3.04
CA SER A 188 21.29 -5.62 -4.27
C SER A 188 20.01 -6.05 -4.99
N ARG A 189 20.14 -6.43 -6.27
CA ARG A 189 19.02 -6.96 -7.06
C ARG A 189 18.35 -8.16 -6.40
N ASP A 190 19.12 -9.06 -5.79
CA ASP A 190 18.57 -10.25 -5.13
C ASP A 190 17.84 -9.89 -3.83
N GLN A 191 18.42 -9.01 -3.01
CA GLN A 191 17.80 -8.52 -1.77
C GLN A 191 16.50 -7.78 -2.06
N ALA A 192 16.50 -6.89 -3.07
CA ALA A 192 15.33 -6.16 -3.51
C ALA A 192 14.18 -7.08 -3.95
N ALA A 193 14.46 -8.09 -4.78
CA ALA A 193 13.45 -9.04 -5.23
C ALA A 193 12.89 -9.89 -4.07
N ARG A 194 13.74 -10.29 -3.13
CA ARG A 194 13.33 -11.00 -1.91
C ARG A 194 12.45 -10.15 -1.01
N MET A 195 12.73 -8.85 -0.87
CA MET A 195 11.89 -7.92 -0.14
C MET A 195 10.52 -7.74 -0.79
N ALA A 196 10.50 -7.45 -2.10
CA ALA A 196 9.25 -7.29 -2.84
C ALA A 196 8.36 -8.55 -2.81
N ALA A 197 8.97 -9.75 -2.78
CA ALA A 197 8.22 -11.00 -2.66
C ALA A 197 7.46 -11.16 -1.32
N MET A 198 7.83 -10.42 -0.26
CA MET A 198 7.17 -10.49 1.05
C MET A 198 5.91 -9.64 1.13
N VAL A 199 5.84 -8.53 0.38
CA VAL A 199 4.79 -7.49 0.47
C VAL A 199 3.34 -7.99 0.56
N PRO A 200 2.91 -9.04 -0.18
CA PRO A 200 1.51 -9.49 -0.14
C PRO A 200 1.07 -10.05 1.20
N ASN A 201 2.01 -10.65 1.94
CA ASN A 201 1.76 -11.23 3.26
C ASN A 201 3.04 -11.19 4.10
N PRO A 202 3.47 -9.99 4.53
CA PRO A 202 4.82 -9.77 5.05
C PRO A 202 5.13 -10.64 6.27
N ARG A 203 4.16 -10.76 7.19
CA ARG A 203 4.30 -11.51 8.44
C ARG A 203 4.44 -13.02 8.21
N TRP A 204 3.68 -13.57 7.26
CA TRP A 204 3.78 -15.00 6.94
C TRP A 204 5.10 -15.30 6.22
N TYR A 205 5.45 -14.48 5.22
CA TYR A 205 6.67 -14.69 4.46
C TYR A 205 7.94 -14.45 5.27
N GLU A 206 7.89 -13.64 6.33
CA GLU A 206 9.00 -13.45 7.26
C GLU A 206 9.47 -14.77 7.88
N SER A 207 8.55 -15.66 8.28
CA SER A 207 8.86 -17.00 8.81
C SER A 207 8.88 -18.12 7.77
N HIS A 208 8.40 -17.88 6.54
CA HIS A 208 8.26 -18.90 5.49
C HIS A 208 9.06 -18.59 4.21
N ARG A 209 10.26 -18.01 4.36
CA ARG A 209 11.14 -17.67 3.23
C ARG A 209 11.64 -18.89 2.45
N SER A 210 11.67 -20.08 3.03
CA SER A 210 12.03 -21.31 2.33
C SER A 210 10.87 -21.89 1.51
N SER A 211 9.66 -21.36 1.64
CA SER A 211 8.49 -21.90 0.95
C SER A 211 8.62 -21.83 -0.57
N ARG A 212 8.15 -22.88 -1.26
CA ARG A 212 8.15 -22.94 -2.74
C ARG A 212 7.42 -21.75 -3.37
N THR A 213 6.32 -21.31 -2.76
CA THR A 213 5.54 -20.15 -3.22
C THR A 213 6.36 -18.86 -3.17
N TYR A 214 7.06 -18.62 -2.06
CA TYR A 214 7.93 -17.46 -1.93
C TYR A 214 9.07 -17.48 -2.95
N GLN A 215 9.80 -18.60 -3.05
CA GLN A 215 10.94 -18.70 -3.97
C GLN A 215 10.52 -18.56 -5.45
N ARG A 216 9.36 -19.11 -5.83
CA ARG A 216 8.79 -18.87 -7.17
C ARG A 216 8.49 -17.39 -7.42
N ARG A 217 7.95 -16.68 -6.43
CA ARG A 217 7.69 -15.24 -6.54
C ARG A 217 8.98 -14.43 -6.68
N VAL A 218 10.01 -14.76 -5.89
CA VAL A 218 11.34 -14.13 -6.01
C VAL A 218 11.91 -14.32 -7.42
N ALA A 219 11.87 -15.55 -7.95
CA ALA A 219 12.35 -15.83 -9.30
C ALA A 219 11.58 -15.04 -10.38
N LEU A 220 10.26 -14.94 -10.25
CA LEU A 220 9.41 -14.17 -11.15
C LEU A 220 9.78 -12.68 -11.12
N ILE A 221 9.92 -12.10 -9.93
CA ILE A 221 10.29 -10.68 -9.75
C ILE A 221 11.68 -10.44 -10.34
N LYS A 222 12.67 -11.30 -10.06
CA LYS A 222 14.03 -11.17 -10.62
C LYS A 222 13.99 -11.16 -12.15
N ARG A 223 13.16 -12.00 -12.77
CA ARG A 223 12.99 -12.06 -14.22
C ARG A 223 12.44 -10.76 -14.80
N TYR A 224 11.40 -10.19 -14.21
CA TYR A 224 10.67 -9.07 -14.82
C TYR A 224 11.10 -7.68 -14.34
N MET A 225 11.73 -7.55 -13.18
CA MET A 225 12.10 -6.24 -12.61
C MET A 225 13.04 -5.42 -13.50
N GLY A 226 13.80 -6.04 -14.41
CA GLY A 226 14.63 -5.31 -15.37
C GLY A 226 13.81 -4.46 -16.35
N HIS A 227 12.58 -4.88 -16.65
CA HIS A 227 11.67 -4.21 -17.58
C HIS A 227 10.74 -3.20 -16.90
N ALA A 228 10.67 -3.19 -15.57
CA ALA A 228 9.83 -2.27 -14.83
C ALA A 228 10.34 -0.83 -15.00
N GLN A 229 9.47 0.03 -15.51
CA GLN A 229 9.70 1.45 -15.56
C GLN A 229 9.39 2.06 -14.18
N VAL A 230 10.22 3.00 -13.75
CA VAL A 230 10.07 3.68 -12.46
C VAL A 230 10.17 5.17 -12.69
N PRO A 231 9.36 5.98 -11.99
CA PRO A 231 9.41 7.43 -12.13
C PRO A 231 10.79 7.92 -11.70
N ARG A 232 11.36 8.84 -12.48
CA ARG A 232 12.65 9.45 -12.18
C ARG A 232 12.50 10.56 -11.17
#